data_AF-A0A067GPC8-F1
#
_entry.id   AF-A0A067GPC8-F1
#
_cell.length_a   1.000
_cell.length_b   1.000
_cell.length_c   1.000
_cell.angle_alpha   90.00
_cell.angle_beta   90.00
_cell.angle_gamma   90.00
#
_symmetry.space_group_name_H-M   'P 1'
#
loop_
_entity.id
_entity.type
_entity.pdbx_description
1 polymer ?
#
loop_
_entity_poly.entity_id
_entity_poly.type
_entity_poly.pdbx_seq_one_letter_code
_entity_poly.pdbx_strand_id
1 'polypeptide(L)'
;MQSLKNSPSPLKRPRLTPQPPPTPPNPQTLTTNKPSKWTPLNLTQSELSLPLTFPTGQTFRWKKTGPLQYTGPIGPHLISLKHLQNGDVCYHIHTSPSEPAAKSALLDFLNMGISLGELWEGFSASDCRFAELAKYLAGARVLRQDPVECLLQFLCSSNNNIARITKMVDFLASLGSHLGNVEGFEFHEFPSLERLSLVSEVELRNAGFGYRCFAIKT
;
A
#
# COMPACT_ATOMS: atom_id res chain seq x y z
N MET A 1 -100.36 9.21 -5.41
CA MET A 1 -99.53 8.25 -6.15
C MET A 1 -98.21 8.93 -6.52
N GLN A 2 -97.08 8.20 -6.48
CA GLN A 2 -95.66 8.64 -6.54
C GLN A 2 -95.12 9.08 -5.15
N SER A 3 -94.77 8.17 -4.24
CA SER A 3 -93.62 7.23 -4.19
C SER A 3 -92.28 7.91 -3.87
N LEU A 4 -91.88 7.74 -2.60
CA LEU A 4 -90.62 8.11 -1.98
C LEU A 4 -89.42 7.46 -2.68
N LYS A 5 -88.36 8.23 -2.95
CA LYS A 5 -86.98 7.72 -3.05
C LYS A 5 -85.99 8.68 -2.40
N ASN A 6 -85.63 8.35 -1.16
CA ASN A 6 -84.46 8.86 -0.46
C ASN A 6 -83.20 8.43 -1.22
N SER A 7 -82.33 9.38 -1.55
CA SER A 7 -81.00 9.11 -2.11
C SER A 7 -79.95 9.21 -1.00
N PRO A 8 -79.11 8.18 -0.78
CA PRO A 8 -78.07 8.21 0.25
C PRO A 8 -76.81 8.93 -0.24
N SER A 9 -76.23 9.75 0.62
CA SER A 9 -74.93 10.42 0.44
C SER A 9 -73.79 9.38 0.37
N PRO A 10 -72.82 9.52 -0.55
CA PRO A 10 -71.75 8.55 -0.69
C PRO A 10 -70.72 8.67 0.45
N LEU A 11 -70.40 7.52 1.04
CA LEU A 11 -69.33 7.29 2.02
C LEU A 11 -67.98 7.74 1.45
N LYS A 12 -67.26 8.59 2.19
CA LYS A 12 -65.88 9.00 1.89
C LYS A 12 -64.97 7.75 1.92
N ARG A 13 -64.36 7.43 0.79
CA ARG A 13 -63.37 6.36 0.63
C ARG A 13 -62.07 6.75 1.37
N PRO A 14 -61.43 5.87 2.16
CA PRO A 14 -60.17 6.19 2.82
C PRO A 14 -59.06 6.46 1.79
N ARG A 15 -58.31 7.54 1.99
CA ARG A 15 -57.14 7.90 1.18
C ARG A 15 -56.02 6.90 1.48
N LEU A 16 -55.71 6.02 0.53
CA LEU A 16 -54.53 5.15 0.58
C LEU A 16 -53.27 6.02 0.51
N THR A 17 -52.41 5.93 1.54
CA THR A 17 -51.07 6.51 1.51
C THR A 17 -50.19 5.66 0.58
N PRO A 18 -49.42 6.27 -0.35
CA PRO A 18 -48.50 5.51 -1.19
C PRO A 18 -47.35 4.98 -0.34
N GLN A 19 -47.10 3.67 -0.42
CA GLN A 19 -45.92 3.06 0.18
C GLN A 19 -44.66 3.47 -0.61
N PRO A 20 -43.52 3.70 0.07
CA PRO A 20 -42.26 3.98 -0.60
C PRO A 20 -41.79 2.76 -1.41
N PRO A 21 -41.06 2.97 -2.53
CA PRO A 21 -40.61 1.89 -3.39
C PRO A 21 -39.63 0.95 -2.67
N PRO A 22 -39.57 -0.33 -3.06
CA PRO A 22 -38.65 -1.29 -2.47
C PRO A 22 -37.20 -0.90 -2.77
N THR A 23 -36.36 -0.94 -1.73
CA THR A 23 -34.92 -0.70 -1.79
C THR A 23 -34.26 -1.67 -2.78
N PRO A 24 -33.36 -1.21 -3.67
CA PRO A 24 -32.63 -2.11 -4.56
C PRO A 24 -31.78 -3.10 -3.76
N PRO A 25 -31.61 -4.36 -4.23
CA PRO A 25 -30.78 -5.34 -3.56
C PRO A 25 -29.33 -4.84 -3.52
N ASN A 26 -28.77 -4.87 -2.30
CA ASN A 26 -27.39 -4.54 -1.99
C ASN A 26 -26.44 -5.37 -2.89
N PRO A 27 -25.41 -4.79 -3.53
CA PRO A 27 -24.41 -5.59 -4.24
C PRO A 27 -23.77 -6.55 -3.24
N GLN A 28 -23.98 -7.84 -3.44
CA GLN A 28 -23.34 -8.88 -2.65
C GLN A 28 -21.83 -8.74 -2.87
N THR A 29 -21.15 -8.19 -1.86
CA THR A 29 -19.70 -8.32 -1.72
C THR A 29 -19.38 -9.80 -1.66
N LEU A 30 -18.85 -10.33 -2.76
CA LEU A 30 -18.16 -11.61 -2.81
C LEU A 30 -16.89 -11.48 -1.97
N THR A 31 -17.03 -11.54 -0.64
CA THR A 31 -15.89 -11.75 0.26
C THR A 31 -15.50 -13.21 0.14
N THR A 32 -14.63 -13.53 -0.83
CA THR A 32 -13.89 -14.78 -0.83
C THR A 32 -12.93 -14.73 0.36
N ASN A 33 -13.39 -15.13 1.54
CA ASN A 33 -12.55 -15.33 2.72
C ASN A 33 -11.66 -16.56 2.51
N LYS A 34 -10.63 -16.39 1.69
CA LYS A 34 -9.50 -17.32 1.64
C LYS A 34 -8.68 -17.03 2.91
N PRO A 35 -8.42 -18.03 3.78
CA PRO A 35 -7.59 -17.80 4.96
C PRO A 35 -6.22 -17.29 4.53
N SER A 36 -5.81 -16.13 5.05
CA SER A 36 -4.55 -15.47 4.71
C SER A 36 -3.38 -16.37 5.11
N LYS A 37 -2.76 -17.03 4.13
CA LYS A 37 -1.60 -17.90 4.36
C LYS A 37 -0.35 -17.04 4.55
N TRP A 38 0.10 -16.91 5.80
CA TRP A 38 1.41 -16.35 6.12
C TRP A 38 2.49 -17.41 5.99
N THR A 39 3.58 -17.09 5.30
CA THR A 39 4.72 -17.99 5.07
C THR A 39 5.95 -17.46 5.80
N PRO A 40 6.69 -18.29 6.56
CA PRO A 40 7.94 -17.87 7.17
C PRO A 40 8.95 -17.40 6.11
N LEU A 41 9.62 -16.27 6.39
CA LEU A 41 10.76 -15.80 5.60
C LEU A 41 12.08 -16.44 6.08
N ASN A 42 12.04 -17.10 7.25
CA ASN A 42 13.17 -17.74 7.93
C ASN A 42 14.31 -16.76 8.24
N LEU A 43 13.96 -15.57 8.72
CA LEU A 43 14.91 -14.53 9.12
C LEU A 43 14.73 -14.18 10.59
N THR A 44 15.86 -14.04 11.27
CA THR A 44 15.94 -13.51 12.62
C THR A 44 15.82 -11.99 12.60
N GLN A 45 15.42 -11.41 13.73
CA GLN A 45 15.34 -9.96 13.90
C GLN A 45 16.69 -9.24 13.69
N SER A 46 17.81 -9.94 13.88
CA SER A 46 19.16 -9.40 13.62
C SER A 46 19.44 -9.17 12.14
N GLU A 47 18.81 -9.93 11.24
CA GLU A 47 18.99 -9.80 9.79
C GLU A 47 17.96 -8.87 9.15
N LEU A 48 16.78 -8.73 9.76
CA LEU A 48 15.72 -7.84 9.28
C LEU A 48 14.84 -7.35 10.44
N SER A 49 14.80 -6.04 10.61
CA SER A 49 13.88 -5.34 11.50
C SER A 49 12.98 -4.44 10.65
N LEU A 50 11.69 -4.79 10.55
CA LEU A 50 10.73 -4.04 9.73
C LEU A 50 10.62 -2.57 10.18
N PRO A 51 10.54 -2.24 11.50
CA PRO A 51 10.50 -0.86 11.98
C PRO A 51 11.78 -0.06 11.74
N LEU A 52 12.93 -0.72 11.60
CA LEU A 52 14.21 -0.06 11.30
C LEU A 52 14.54 -0.06 9.81
N THR A 53 13.67 -0.62 8.97
CA THR A 53 13.87 -0.70 7.52
C THR A 53 12.88 0.16 6.77
N PHE A 54 11.57 0.02 7.01
CA PHE A 54 10.53 0.69 6.20
C PHE A 54 10.32 2.18 6.50
N PRO A 55 10.12 2.63 7.76
CA PRO A 55 9.85 4.04 8.04
C PRO A 55 11.13 4.89 8.12
N THR A 56 12.15 4.59 7.30
CA THR A 56 13.47 5.25 7.33
C THR A 56 13.70 6.23 6.17
N GLY A 57 12.69 6.43 5.31
CA GLY A 57 12.80 7.29 4.13
C GLY A 57 13.50 6.65 2.94
N GLN A 58 13.84 5.35 3.02
CA GLN A 58 14.33 4.57 1.88
C GLN A 58 13.24 4.39 0.82
N THR A 59 12.01 4.07 1.25
CA THR A 59 10.83 3.90 0.41
C THR A 59 9.65 4.63 1.04
N PHE A 60 8.74 5.14 0.20
CA PHE A 60 7.49 5.80 0.63
C PHE A 60 6.24 4.98 0.24
N ARG A 61 6.45 3.83 -0.42
CA ARG A 61 5.40 2.94 -0.94
C ARG A 61 4.92 1.91 0.08
N TRP A 62 5.77 1.56 1.05
CA TRP A 62 5.43 0.61 2.09
C TRP A 62 4.69 1.30 3.25
N LYS A 63 3.46 0.87 3.51
CA LYS A 63 2.59 1.43 4.55
C LYS A 63 2.56 0.51 5.76
N LYS A 64 2.46 1.09 6.95
CA LYS A 64 2.24 0.34 8.19
C LYS A 64 0.77 -0.09 8.25
N THR A 65 0.49 -1.36 7.93
CA THR A 65 -0.86 -1.93 7.87
C THR A 65 -1.16 -2.78 9.12
N GLY A 66 -0.53 -2.48 10.25
CA GLY A 66 -0.78 -3.20 11.50
C GLY A 66 0.40 -3.14 12.48
N PRO A 67 0.27 -3.78 13.65
CA PRO A 67 1.35 -3.91 14.62
C PRO A 67 2.52 -4.71 14.03
N LEU A 68 3.68 -4.06 13.88
CA LEU A 68 4.89 -4.62 13.25
C LEU A 68 4.61 -5.27 11.89
N GLN A 69 3.66 -4.71 11.15
CA GLN A 69 3.26 -5.18 9.83
C GLN A 69 3.35 -4.04 8.82
N TYR A 70 3.98 -4.33 7.69
CA TYR A 70 4.13 -3.39 6.59
C TYR A 70 3.68 -4.07 5.29
N THR A 71 3.02 -3.31 4.43
CA THR A 71 2.54 -3.78 3.14
C THR A 71 3.02 -2.83 2.06
N GLY A 72 3.51 -3.37 0.96
CA GLY A 72 3.92 -2.57 -0.18
C GLY A 72 4.00 -3.41 -1.46
N PRO A 73 4.04 -2.73 -2.61
CA PRO A 73 4.28 -3.36 -3.89
C PRO A 73 5.78 -3.62 -4.11
N ILE A 74 6.07 -4.69 -4.86
CA ILE A 74 7.36 -4.94 -5.51
C ILE A 74 7.02 -5.34 -6.95
N GLY A 75 7.10 -4.38 -7.88
CA GLY A 75 6.57 -4.55 -9.24
C GLY A 75 5.09 -4.99 -9.21
N PRO A 76 4.71 -6.11 -9.85
CA PRO A 76 3.34 -6.59 -9.89
C PRO A 76 2.94 -7.39 -8.63
N HIS A 77 3.79 -7.42 -7.59
CA HIS A 77 3.58 -8.23 -6.39
C HIS A 77 3.19 -7.34 -5.20
N LEU A 78 1.98 -7.51 -4.67
CA LEU A 78 1.55 -6.88 -3.43
C LEU A 78 1.81 -7.83 -2.26
N ILE A 79 2.69 -7.42 -1.34
CA ILE A 79 3.19 -8.28 -0.28
C ILE A 79 3.10 -7.56 1.07
N SER A 80 2.63 -8.28 2.10
CA SER A 80 2.80 -7.88 3.50
C SER A 80 3.95 -8.63 4.16
N LEU A 81 4.67 -7.95 5.03
CA LEU A 81 5.64 -8.51 5.98
C LEU A 81 5.14 -8.25 7.39
N LYS A 82 5.37 -9.22 8.29
CA LYS A 82 5.00 -9.11 9.70
C LYS A 82 6.04 -9.77 10.59
N HIS A 83 6.37 -9.14 11.72
CA HIS A 83 7.09 -9.83 12.79
C HIS A 83 6.14 -10.69 13.63
N LEU A 84 6.60 -11.92 13.91
CA LEU A 84 6.01 -12.80 14.90
C LEU A 84 6.55 -12.47 16.30
N GLN A 85 5.89 -13.00 17.33
CA GLN A 85 6.27 -12.74 18.74
C GLN A 85 7.68 -13.24 19.09
N ASN A 86 8.17 -14.26 18.37
CA ASN A 86 9.52 -14.80 18.54
C ASN A 86 10.61 -14.01 17.79
N GLY A 87 10.26 -12.90 17.13
CA GLY A 87 11.18 -12.07 16.36
C GLY A 87 11.28 -12.44 14.88
N ASP A 88 10.78 -13.61 14.48
CA ASP A 88 10.84 -14.06 13.08
C ASP A 88 9.98 -13.19 12.17
N VAL A 89 10.38 -13.08 10.90
CA VAL A 89 9.59 -12.41 9.87
C VAL A 89 8.82 -13.43 9.03
N CYS A 90 7.54 -13.16 8.82
CA CYS A 90 6.71 -13.86 7.85
C CYS A 90 6.20 -12.91 6.77
N TYR A 91 5.88 -13.46 5.61
CA TYR A 91 5.33 -12.71 4.48
C TYR A 91 3.99 -13.29 4.02
N HIS A 92 3.15 -12.45 3.45
CA HIS A 92 1.89 -12.82 2.82
C HIS A 92 1.77 -12.15 1.46
N ILE A 93 1.44 -12.91 0.43
CA ILE A 93 1.24 -12.40 -0.93
C ILE A 93 -0.26 -12.16 -1.09
N HIS A 94 -0.66 -10.90 -1.29
CA HIS A 94 -2.04 -10.52 -1.57
C HIS A 94 -2.36 -10.69 -3.05
N THR A 95 -1.47 -10.17 -3.90
CA THR A 95 -1.64 -10.16 -5.36
C THR A 95 -0.30 -10.46 -5.99
N SER A 96 -0.28 -11.42 -6.93
CA SER A 96 0.89 -11.73 -7.73
C SER A 96 0.49 -12.55 -8.95
N PRO A 97 1.12 -12.34 -10.13
CA PRO A 97 0.99 -13.26 -11.26
C PRO A 97 1.67 -14.62 -11.00
N SER A 98 2.63 -14.70 -10.06
CA SER A 98 3.38 -15.93 -9.74
C SER A 98 3.94 -15.87 -8.32
N GLU A 99 3.54 -16.81 -7.44
CA GLU A 99 4.05 -16.87 -6.06
C GLU A 99 5.57 -17.09 -5.98
N PRO A 100 6.19 -17.99 -6.78
CA PRO A 100 7.64 -18.12 -6.81
C PRO A 100 8.37 -16.83 -7.24
N ALA A 101 7.85 -16.12 -8.25
CA ALA A 101 8.42 -14.86 -8.70
C ALA A 101 8.31 -13.78 -7.62
N ALA A 102 7.16 -13.68 -6.95
CA ALA A 102 6.98 -12.77 -5.82
C ALA A 102 7.95 -13.03 -4.68
N LYS A 103 8.19 -14.32 -4.35
CA LYS A 103 9.18 -14.69 -3.33
C LYS A 103 10.59 -14.28 -3.76
N SER A 104 10.97 -14.54 -5.01
CA SER A 104 12.28 -14.15 -5.54
C SER A 104 12.47 -12.64 -5.51
N ALA A 105 11.47 -11.88 -5.97
CA ALA A 105 11.47 -10.42 -5.96
C ALA A 105 11.53 -9.85 -4.54
N LEU A 106 10.82 -10.46 -3.58
CA LEU A 106 10.88 -10.08 -2.17
C LEU A 106 12.28 -10.26 -1.58
N LEU A 107 12.93 -11.39 -1.85
CA LEU A 107 14.29 -11.66 -1.37
C LEU A 107 15.32 -10.72 -2.00
N ASP A 108 15.18 -10.40 -3.29
CA ASP A 108 16.05 -9.43 -3.96
C ASP A 108 15.82 -8.00 -3.45
N PHE A 109 14.56 -7.58 -3.29
CA PHE A 109 14.17 -6.27 -2.75
C PHE A 109 14.68 -6.05 -1.32
N LEU A 110 14.58 -7.08 -0.48
CA LEU A 110 15.16 -7.09 0.85
C LEU A 110 16.68 -7.33 0.84
N ASN A 111 17.32 -7.40 -0.33
CA ASN A 111 18.77 -7.58 -0.47
C ASN A 111 19.31 -8.77 0.34
N MET A 112 18.61 -9.91 0.27
CA MET A 112 18.87 -11.08 1.11
C MET A 112 20.10 -11.91 0.70
N GLY A 113 20.71 -11.61 -0.44
CA GLY A 113 21.99 -12.20 -0.83
C GLY A 113 23.17 -11.71 0.01
N ILE A 114 22.96 -10.73 0.90
CA ILE A 114 23.99 -10.13 1.75
C ILE A 114 23.72 -10.49 3.21
N SER A 115 24.72 -11.04 3.90
CA SER A 115 24.68 -11.26 5.35
C SER A 115 24.86 -9.92 6.08
N LEU A 116 23.82 -9.47 6.81
CA LEU A 116 23.90 -8.21 7.54
C LEU A 116 24.86 -8.35 8.73
N GLY A 117 24.82 -9.51 9.41
CA GLY A 117 25.75 -9.85 10.47
C GLY A 117 27.22 -9.70 10.07
N GLU A 118 27.63 -10.29 8.94
CA GLU A 118 29.02 -10.22 8.46
C GLU A 118 29.45 -8.77 8.15
N LEU A 119 28.59 -7.98 7.51
CA LEU A 119 28.88 -6.56 7.26
C LEU A 119 29.03 -5.77 8.56
N TRP A 120 28.16 -6.03 9.54
CA TRP A 120 28.13 -5.32 10.80
C TRP A 120 29.31 -5.68 11.69
N GLU A 121 29.79 -6.91 11.64
CA GLU A 121 31.04 -7.33 12.28
C GLU A 121 32.23 -6.54 11.70
N GLY A 122 32.32 -6.44 10.38
CA GLY A 122 33.37 -5.65 9.71
C GLY A 122 33.34 -4.16 10.08
N PHE A 123 32.15 -3.55 10.08
CA PHE A 123 31.98 -2.15 10.47
C PHE A 123 32.28 -1.92 11.95
N SER A 124 31.82 -2.81 12.83
CA SER A 124 32.04 -2.71 14.28
C SER A 124 33.51 -2.90 14.65
N ALA A 125 34.24 -3.75 13.94
CA ALA A 125 35.68 -3.91 14.11
C ALA A 125 36.47 -2.65 13.67
N SER A 126 35.89 -1.86 12.77
CA SER A 126 36.55 -0.68 12.17
C SER A 126 36.21 0.64 12.87
N ASP A 127 35.02 0.78 13.46
CA ASP A 127 34.55 2.00 14.15
C ASP A 127 33.88 1.64 15.49
N CYS A 128 34.48 2.08 16.60
CA CYS A 128 33.96 1.83 17.94
C CYS A 128 32.60 2.50 18.20
N ARG A 129 32.35 3.67 17.60
CA ARG A 129 31.06 4.35 17.70
C ARG A 129 29.99 3.60 16.92
N PHE A 130 30.34 3.03 15.77
CA PHE A 130 29.45 2.12 15.05
C PHE A 130 29.13 0.88 15.92
N ALA A 131 30.14 0.25 16.51
CA ALA A 131 29.97 -0.93 17.37
C ALA A 131 29.04 -0.68 18.58
N GLU A 132 29.08 0.53 19.14
CA GLU A 132 28.15 0.94 20.20
C GLU A 132 26.71 1.05 19.68
N LEU A 133 26.52 1.74 18.55
CA LEU A 133 25.19 1.98 17.96
C LEU A 133 24.56 0.72 17.36
N ALA A 134 25.37 -0.21 16.84
CA ALA A 134 24.91 -1.47 16.24
C ALA A 134 24.04 -2.29 17.20
N LYS A 135 24.29 -2.22 18.50
CA LYS A 135 23.49 -2.93 19.52
C LYS A 135 22.02 -2.53 19.53
N TYR A 136 21.69 -1.33 19.05
CA TYR A 136 20.33 -0.76 19.07
C TYR A 136 19.66 -0.76 17.70
N LEU A 137 20.43 -0.96 16.61
CA LEU A 137 19.94 -0.80 15.25
C LEU A 137 19.88 -2.13 14.47
N ALA A 138 20.12 -3.27 15.13
CA ALA A 138 20.18 -4.59 14.49
C ALA A 138 18.97 -4.86 13.57
N GLY A 139 19.24 -5.43 12.40
CA GLY A 139 18.24 -5.68 11.37
C GLY A 139 17.88 -4.46 10.50
N ALA A 140 18.51 -3.29 10.70
CA ALA A 140 18.35 -2.15 9.80
C ALA A 140 19.02 -2.43 8.45
N ARG A 141 18.21 -2.74 7.44
CA ARG A 141 18.69 -3.16 6.12
C ARG A 141 18.46 -2.09 5.06
N VAL A 142 19.37 -2.02 4.09
CA VAL A 142 19.20 -1.22 2.88
C VAL A 142 18.43 -2.00 1.82
N LEU A 143 17.33 -1.43 1.33
CA LEU A 143 16.47 -2.01 0.31
C LEU A 143 17.06 -1.87 -1.10
N ARG A 144 16.86 -2.88 -1.94
CA ARG A 144 17.21 -2.86 -3.36
C ARG A 144 15.96 -2.54 -4.20
N GLN A 145 15.68 -1.26 -4.35
CA GLN A 145 14.50 -0.77 -5.06
C GLN A 145 14.69 -0.79 -6.58
N ASP A 146 13.57 -0.86 -7.31
CA ASP A 146 13.58 -0.63 -8.76
C ASP A 146 14.19 0.76 -9.06
N PRO A 147 15.13 0.88 -10.03
CA PRO A 147 15.81 2.14 -10.30
C PRO A 147 14.87 3.29 -10.71
N VAL A 148 13.81 3.01 -11.48
CA VAL A 148 12.87 4.03 -11.96
C VAL A 148 11.99 4.50 -10.80
N GLU A 149 11.41 3.57 -10.05
CA GLU A 149 10.62 3.87 -8.86
C GLU A 149 11.46 4.64 -7.83
N CYS A 150 12.68 4.19 -7.57
CA CYS A 150 13.62 4.84 -6.65
C CYS A 150 13.91 6.28 -7.08
N LEU A 151 14.32 6.50 -8.33
CA LEU A 151 14.63 7.82 -8.86
C LEU A 151 13.45 8.78 -8.70
N LEU A 152 12.25 8.36 -9.09
CA LEU A 152 11.06 9.23 -9.04
C LEU A 152 10.62 9.55 -7.61
N GLN A 153 10.75 8.60 -6.68
CA GLN A 153 10.56 8.85 -5.25
C GLN A 153 11.53 9.91 -4.72
N PHE A 154 12.81 9.86 -5.11
CA PHE A 154 13.81 10.84 -4.65
C PHE A 154 13.70 12.20 -5.36
N LEU A 155 13.24 12.25 -6.62
CA LEU A 155 12.89 13.52 -7.27
C LEU A 155 11.78 14.25 -6.47
N CYS A 156 10.83 13.49 -5.90
CA CYS A 156 9.80 14.00 -5.02
C CYS A 156 10.33 14.49 -3.65
N SER A 157 11.49 14.02 -3.19
CA SER A 157 12.03 14.28 -1.84
C SER A 157 12.87 15.55 -1.71
N SER A 158 13.46 16.03 -2.80
CA SER A 158 14.27 17.25 -2.82
C SER A 158 13.56 18.41 -2.12
N ASN A 159 14.16 19.01 -1.08
CA ASN A 159 13.59 20.13 -0.29
C ASN A 159 12.11 19.92 0.10
N ASN A 160 11.80 18.82 0.79
CA ASN A 160 10.44 18.42 1.12
C ASN A 160 10.34 17.68 2.46
N ASN A 161 9.11 17.39 2.92
CA ASN A 161 8.87 16.58 4.12
C ASN A 161 8.19 15.25 3.78
N ILE A 162 8.36 14.26 4.65
CA ILE A 162 7.88 12.88 4.45
C ILE A 162 6.39 12.84 4.05
N ALA A 163 5.53 13.63 4.69
CA ALA A 163 4.10 13.63 4.40
C ALA A 163 3.80 14.07 2.96
N ARG A 164 4.43 15.15 2.49
CA ARG A 164 4.24 15.63 1.12
C ARG A 164 4.91 14.74 0.09
N ILE A 165 6.07 14.16 0.40
CA ILE A 165 6.72 13.15 -0.46
C ILE A 165 5.79 11.98 -0.67
N THR A 166 5.26 11.43 0.43
CA THR A 166 4.34 10.30 0.41
C THR A 166 3.13 10.57 -0.48
N LYS A 167 2.50 11.75 -0.33
CA LYS A 167 1.37 12.14 -1.18
C LYS A 167 1.71 12.18 -2.68
N MET A 168 2.87 12.74 -3.04
CA MET A 168 3.30 12.83 -4.44
C MET A 168 3.64 11.47 -5.02
N VAL A 169 4.31 10.61 -4.25
CA VAL A 169 4.62 9.24 -4.64
C VAL A 169 3.35 8.40 -4.79
N ASP A 170 2.38 8.56 -3.89
CA ASP A 170 1.09 7.88 -3.97
C ASP A 170 0.30 8.32 -5.21
N PHE A 171 0.36 9.61 -5.58
CA PHE A 171 -0.20 10.09 -6.84
C PHE A 171 0.46 9.43 -8.05
N LEU A 172 1.79 9.41 -8.14
CA LEU A 172 2.46 8.75 -9.28
C LEU A 172 2.05 7.29 -9.38
N ALA A 173 2.06 6.59 -8.27
CA ALA A 173 1.72 5.19 -8.26
C ALA A 173 0.26 4.91 -8.65
N SER A 174 -0.69 5.78 -8.29
CA SER A 174 -2.10 5.63 -8.71
C SER A 174 -2.32 5.67 -10.23
N LEU A 175 -1.30 6.08 -11.00
CA LEU A 175 -1.34 6.04 -12.46
C LEU A 175 -1.04 4.65 -13.03
N GLY A 176 -0.51 3.74 -12.21
CA GLY A 176 -0.25 2.36 -12.56
C GLY A 176 -1.42 1.42 -12.28
N SER A 177 -1.20 0.12 -12.46
CA SER A 177 -2.24 -0.90 -12.32
C SER A 177 -2.62 -1.12 -10.86
N HIS A 178 -3.91 -1.15 -10.54
CA HIS A 178 -4.37 -1.45 -9.18
C HIS A 178 -4.03 -2.89 -8.79
N LEU A 179 -3.35 -3.06 -7.65
CA LEU A 179 -2.92 -4.36 -7.12
C LEU A 179 -3.84 -4.87 -6.01
N GLY A 180 -4.46 -4.00 -5.22
CA GLY A 180 -5.31 -4.43 -4.12
C GLY A 180 -5.47 -3.40 -3.02
N ASN A 181 -6.38 -3.71 -2.09
CA ASN A 181 -6.64 -2.91 -0.89
C ASN A 181 -6.29 -3.73 0.36
N VAL A 182 -5.49 -3.15 1.26
CA VAL A 182 -5.07 -3.81 2.51
C VAL A 182 -5.18 -2.80 3.65
N GLU A 183 -6.00 -3.11 4.65
CA GLU A 183 -6.17 -2.29 5.87
C GLU A 183 -6.52 -0.81 5.57
N GLY A 184 -7.35 -0.59 4.55
CA GLY A 184 -7.80 0.75 4.13
C GLY A 184 -6.81 1.51 3.24
N PHE A 185 -5.67 0.91 2.88
CA PHE A 185 -4.73 1.47 1.92
C PHE A 185 -4.91 0.82 0.55
N GLU A 186 -4.93 1.65 -0.49
CA GLU A 186 -4.96 1.23 -1.88
C GLU A 186 -3.54 1.14 -2.44
N PHE A 187 -3.23 0.02 -3.09
CA PHE A 187 -1.91 -0.26 -3.65
C PHE A 187 -1.98 -0.45 -5.15
N HIS A 188 -0.97 0.07 -5.82
CA HIS A 188 -0.82 0.05 -7.28
C HIS A 188 0.60 -0.38 -7.63
N GLU A 189 0.76 -1.01 -8.79
CA GLU A 189 2.05 -1.18 -9.43
C GLU A 189 2.57 0.20 -9.83
N PHE A 190 3.88 0.40 -9.78
CA PHE A 190 4.46 1.67 -10.19
C PHE A 190 4.31 1.84 -11.71
N PRO A 191 3.86 3.01 -12.22
CA PRO A 191 3.60 3.20 -13.64
C PRO A 191 4.88 3.06 -14.46
N SER A 192 4.73 2.58 -15.70
CA SER A 192 5.83 2.58 -16.67
C SER A 192 6.21 4.02 -17.08
N LEU A 193 7.41 4.17 -17.65
CA LEU A 193 7.87 5.47 -18.17
C LEU A 193 6.95 5.99 -19.28
N GLU A 194 6.43 5.11 -20.13
CA GLU A 194 5.45 5.47 -21.16
C GLU A 194 4.19 6.05 -20.52
N ARG A 195 3.65 5.41 -19.47
CA ARG A 195 2.47 5.92 -18.78
C ARG A 195 2.71 7.27 -18.12
N LEU A 196 3.88 7.46 -17.51
CA LEU A 196 4.31 8.73 -16.90
C LEU A 196 4.50 9.85 -17.92
N SER A 197 5.01 9.52 -19.11
CA SER A 197 5.21 10.49 -20.19
C SER A 197 3.90 11.15 -20.66
N LEU A 198 2.76 10.48 -20.47
CA LEU A 198 1.44 10.97 -20.86
C LEU A 198 0.81 11.94 -19.84
N VAL A 199 1.31 12.01 -18.60
CA VAL A 199 0.73 12.85 -17.53
C VAL A 199 1.03 14.31 -17.79
N SER A 200 0.07 15.22 -17.94
CA SER A 200 0.39 16.62 -18.22
C SER A 200 1.12 17.33 -17.06
N GLU A 201 1.86 18.39 -17.37
CA GLU A 201 2.47 19.25 -16.34
C GLU A 201 1.41 19.85 -15.40
N VAL A 202 0.24 20.19 -15.94
CA VAL A 202 -0.89 20.72 -15.18
C VAL A 202 -1.37 19.72 -14.13
N GLU A 203 -1.49 18.44 -14.48
CA GLU A 203 -1.84 17.38 -13.53
C GLU A 203 -0.80 17.25 -12.42
N LEU A 204 0.49 17.26 -12.75
CA LEU A 204 1.57 17.21 -11.75
C LEU A 204 1.55 18.42 -10.81
N ARG A 205 1.28 19.62 -11.34
CA ARG A 205 1.14 20.83 -10.51
C ARG A 205 -0.05 20.74 -9.57
N ASN A 206 -1.20 20.28 -10.07
CA ASN A 206 -2.39 20.07 -9.25
C ASN A 206 -2.18 18.99 -8.18
N ALA A 207 -1.35 17.98 -8.46
CA ALA A 207 -0.92 16.97 -7.50
C ALA A 207 0.11 17.48 -6.48
N GLY A 208 0.57 18.73 -6.61
CA GLY A 208 1.42 19.39 -5.61
C GLY A 208 2.92 19.25 -5.86
N PHE A 209 3.36 18.84 -7.05
CA PHE A 209 4.78 18.69 -7.40
C PHE A 209 5.52 20.04 -7.44
N GLY A 210 4.80 21.13 -7.71
CA GLY A 210 5.40 22.45 -7.89
C GLY A 210 6.43 22.43 -9.02
N TYR A 211 7.61 23.00 -8.81
CA TYR A 211 8.69 23.02 -9.81
C TYR A 211 9.24 21.61 -10.17
N ARG A 212 8.99 20.59 -9.34
CA ARG A 212 9.50 19.22 -9.59
C ARG A 212 8.83 18.56 -10.79
N CYS A 213 7.70 19.09 -11.27
CA CYS A 213 7.04 18.58 -12.46
C CYS A 213 7.99 18.53 -13.67
N PHE A 214 8.92 19.49 -13.81
CA PHE A 214 9.90 19.51 -14.89
C PHE A 214 10.88 18.33 -14.81
N ALA A 215 11.34 17.96 -13.60
CA ALA A 215 12.26 16.85 -13.41
C ALA A 215 11.61 15.48 -13.68
N ILE A 216 10.29 15.38 -13.51
CA ILE A 216 9.51 14.18 -13.87
C ILE A 216 9.28 14.10 -15.40
N LYS A 217 9.41 15.23 -16.10
CA LYS A 217 9.08 15.39 -17.53
C LYS A 217 10.27 15.42 -18.47
N THR A 218 11.47 15.56 -17.95
CA THR A 218 12.72 15.57 -18.72
C THR A 218 13.14 14.15 -19.01
#